data_AF-A0A1V4A1W4-F1
#
_entry.id   AF-A0A1V4A1W4-F1
#
_cell.length_a   1.000
_cell.length_b   1.000
_cell.length_c   1.000
_cell.angle_alpha   90.00
_cell.angle_beta   90.00
_cell.angle_gamma   90.00
#
_symmetry.space_group_name_H-M   'P 1'
#
loop_
_entity.id
_entity.type
_entity.pdbx_description
1 polymer ?
#
loop_
_entity_poly.entity_id
_entity_poly.type
_entity_poly.pdbx_seq_one_letter_code
_entity_poly.pdbx_strand_id
1 'polypeptide(L)'
;MGHRGATIAAALDPHPLTAQEQEELFVRIDDIQRHGFLIVTDGDNLVLGILTASDLADQLKLRVEPFILLGEAERRLCRLTDRLPMDELPTGSGVRKTRAAGKYLTLGQYPEVLKDDTCWATLAWPYEQDDLVRRVTAVKEYRNELAHWGMDAPETKTEALTEIRQLLSLLKLIDHDPRP
;
A
#
# COMPACT_ATOMS: atom_id res chain seq x y z
N MET A 1 28.45 18.25 -42.90
CA MET A 1 29.67 17.46 -42.69
C MET A 1 29.43 16.56 -41.49
N GLY A 2 29.24 15.26 -41.72
CA GLY A 2 28.93 14.30 -40.65
C GLY A 2 30.20 13.70 -40.06
N HIS A 3 30.40 13.84 -38.75
CA HIS A 3 31.47 13.15 -38.04
C HIS A 3 31.18 11.64 -38.01
N ARG A 4 31.83 10.91 -38.91
CA ARG A 4 32.04 9.46 -38.80
C ARG A 4 33.26 9.24 -37.89
N GLY A 5 33.08 8.50 -36.80
CA GLY A 5 34.21 7.82 -36.13
C GLY A 5 34.26 7.85 -34.61
N ALA A 6 33.15 7.91 -33.87
CA ALA A 6 33.20 7.44 -32.49
C ALA A 6 33.34 5.91 -32.55
N THR A 7 34.51 5.38 -32.17
CA THR A 7 34.68 3.92 -32.02
C THR A 7 33.92 3.47 -30.77
N ILE A 8 33.44 2.23 -30.76
CA ILE A 8 32.79 1.66 -29.56
C ILE A 8 33.72 1.82 -28.34
N ALA A 9 35.03 1.58 -28.53
CA ALA A 9 36.05 1.77 -27.51
C ALA A 9 36.10 3.20 -26.91
N ALA A 10 35.81 4.24 -27.70
CA ALA A 10 35.76 5.62 -27.22
C ALA A 10 34.48 5.96 -26.43
N ALA A 11 33.48 5.08 -26.47
CA ALA A 11 32.22 5.19 -25.73
C ALA A 11 32.14 4.22 -24.54
N LEU A 12 33.15 3.38 -24.33
CA LEU A 12 33.22 2.46 -23.19
C LEU A 12 33.79 3.20 -21.97
N ASP A 13 33.13 3.00 -20.82
CA ASP A 13 33.71 3.36 -19.53
C ASP A 13 34.65 2.23 -19.08
N PRO A 14 35.97 2.49 -18.89
CA PRO A 14 36.91 1.47 -18.44
C PRO A 14 36.74 1.09 -16.97
N HIS A 15 36.04 1.90 -16.17
CA HIS A 15 35.84 1.67 -14.75
C HIS A 15 34.39 1.98 -14.34
N PRO A 16 33.41 1.24 -14.88
CA PRO A 16 32.03 1.46 -14.50
C PRO A 16 31.87 1.17 -13.01
N LEU A 17 30.96 1.90 -12.37
CA LEU A 17 30.70 1.71 -10.94
C LEU A 17 30.06 0.35 -10.70
N THR A 18 30.74 -0.48 -9.90
CA THR A 18 30.31 -1.83 -9.54
C THR A 18 30.09 -1.95 -8.04
N ALA A 19 29.15 -2.81 -7.64
CA ALA A 19 29.02 -3.30 -6.27
C ALA A 19 28.79 -4.82 -6.28
N GLN A 20 29.35 -5.52 -5.31
CA GLN A 20 29.07 -6.93 -5.14
C GLN A 20 27.66 -7.13 -4.53
N GLU A 21 26.95 -8.21 -4.90
CA GLU A 21 25.56 -8.47 -4.48
C GLU A 21 25.36 -8.55 -2.95
N GLN A 22 26.42 -8.78 -2.19
CA GLN A 22 26.44 -8.94 -0.74
C GLN A 22 26.63 -7.60 -0.02
N GLU A 23 26.98 -6.55 -0.77
CA GLU A 23 27.10 -5.20 -0.23
C GLU A 23 25.75 -4.62 0.16
N GLU A 24 25.74 -3.78 1.20
CA GLU A 24 24.52 -3.15 1.68
C GLU A 24 23.96 -2.14 0.68
N LEU A 25 22.76 -2.41 0.17
CA LEU A 25 22.08 -1.59 -0.82
C LEU A 25 21.95 -0.11 -0.39
N PHE A 26 21.60 0.15 0.87
CA PHE A 26 21.37 1.52 1.35
C PHE A 26 22.61 2.42 1.24
N VAL A 27 23.81 1.84 1.40
CA VAL A 27 25.07 2.58 1.25
C VAL A 27 25.32 2.96 -0.22
N ARG A 28 24.76 2.19 -1.16
CA ARG A 28 24.91 2.35 -2.62
C ARG A 28 23.77 3.15 -3.29
N ILE A 29 22.78 3.63 -2.54
CA ILE A 29 21.68 4.44 -3.12
C ILE A 29 22.21 5.75 -3.71
N ASP A 30 23.11 6.42 -2.98
CA ASP A 30 23.77 7.65 -3.42
C ASP A 30 24.52 7.47 -4.76
N ASP A 31 25.11 6.29 -4.94
CA ASP A 31 25.84 5.91 -6.15
C ASP A 31 24.89 5.79 -7.34
N ILE A 32 23.74 5.13 -7.16
CA ILE A 32 22.67 5.01 -8.17
C ILE A 32 22.08 6.38 -8.51
N GLN A 33 21.90 7.26 -7.52
CA GLN A 33 21.36 8.60 -7.75
C GLN A 33 22.31 9.48 -8.56
N ARG A 34 23.62 9.40 -8.31
CA ARG A 34 24.63 10.20 -9.02
C ARG A 34 24.90 9.70 -10.44
N HIS A 35 24.95 8.39 -10.64
CA HIS A 35 25.39 7.78 -11.90
C HIS A 35 24.24 7.19 -12.73
N GLY A 36 23.03 7.17 -12.18
CA GLY A 36 21.81 6.65 -12.82
C GLY A 36 21.64 5.13 -12.70
N PHE A 37 22.74 4.38 -12.59
CA PHE A 37 22.74 2.94 -12.41
C PHE A 37 24.00 2.45 -11.69
N LEU A 38 23.94 1.22 -11.18
CA LEU A 38 25.03 0.49 -10.56
C LEU A 38 25.15 -0.88 -11.21
N ILE A 39 26.35 -1.33 -11.57
CA ILE A 39 26.55 -2.70 -12.04
C ILE A 39 26.69 -3.62 -10.83
N VAL A 40 25.87 -4.66 -10.76
CA VAL A 40 25.93 -5.64 -9.68
C VAL A 40 26.75 -6.84 -10.15
N THR A 41 27.71 -7.26 -9.34
CA THR A 41 28.53 -8.45 -9.60
C THR A 41 28.39 -9.49 -8.50
N ASP A 42 28.69 -10.74 -8.82
CA ASP A 42 28.85 -11.78 -7.80
C ASP A 42 30.21 -11.66 -7.08
N GLY A 43 30.50 -12.63 -6.20
CA GLY A 43 31.78 -12.70 -5.48
C GLY A 43 33.01 -12.95 -6.37
N ASP A 44 32.82 -13.45 -7.60
CA ASP A 44 33.86 -13.71 -8.58
C ASP A 44 33.99 -12.56 -9.61
N ASN A 45 33.31 -11.43 -9.37
CA ASN A 45 33.22 -10.25 -10.24
C ASN A 45 32.55 -10.52 -11.60
N LEU A 46 31.72 -11.55 -11.71
CA LEU A 46 30.85 -11.73 -12.88
C LEU A 46 29.65 -10.80 -12.76
N VAL A 47 29.32 -10.12 -13.86
CA VAL A 47 28.18 -9.21 -13.92
C VAL A 47 26.87 -9.99 -13.82
N LEU A 48 26.10 -9.71 -12.77
CA LEU A 48 24.76 -10.23 -12.56
C LEU A 48 23.69 -9.36 -13.24
N GLY A 49 23.92 -8.04 -13.29
CA GLY A 49 23.01 -7.11 -13.92
C GLY A 49 23.28 -5.65 -13.56
N ILE A 50 22.28 -4.81 -13.77
CA ILE A 50 22.28 -3.41 -13.36
C ILE A 50 21.17 -3.16 -12.34
N LEU A 51 21.41 -2.19 -11.46
CA LEU A 51 20.43 -1.68 -10.52
C LEU A 51 20.22 -0.20 -10.74
N THR A 52 18.96 0.20 -10.92
CA THR A 52 18.56 1.57 -11.24
C THR A 52 17.61 2.15 -10.19
N ALA A 53 17.39 3.46 -10.24
CA ALA A 53 16.38 4.10 -9.41
C ALA A 53 14.96 3.56 -9.68
N SER A 54 14.68 3.11 -10.91
CA SER A 54 13.38 2.50 -11.25
C SER A 54 13.17 1.18 -10.54
N ASP A 55 14.20 0.34 -10.47
CA ASP A 55 14.13 -0.95 -9.76
C ASP A 55 13.86 -0.73 -8.26
N LEU A 56 14.53 0.27 -7.66
CA LEU A 56 14.29 0.67 -6.27
C LEU A 56 12.87 1.21 -6.07
N ALA A 57 12.37 2.02 -6.99
CA ALA A 57 11.03 2.58 -6.92
C ALA A 57 9.95 1.48 -7.01
N ASP A 58 10.15 0.47 -7.87
CA ASP A 58 9.24 -0.67 -7.97
C ASP A 58 9.25 -1.52 -6.69
N GLN A 59 10.44 -1.77 -6.12
CA GLN A 59 10.59 -2.47 -4.85
C GLN A 59 9.97 -1.72 -3.66
N LEU A 60 10.08 -0.39 -3.67
CA LEU A 60 9.41 0.47 -2.68
C LEU A 60 7.90 0.42 -2.87
N LYS A 61 7.41 0.54 -4.11
CA LYS A 61 5.98 0.50 -4.43
C LYS A 61 5.36 -0.79 -3.94
N LEU A 62 5.98 -1.94 -4.21
CA LEU A 62 5.50 -3.25 -3.76
C LEU A 62 5.36 -3.33 -2.23
N ARG A 63 6.29 -2.72 -1.48
CA ARG A 63 6.29 -2.73 -0.02
C ARG A 63 5.30 -1.73 0.59
N VAL A 64 5.14 -0.56 -0.03
CA VAL A 64 4.37 0.56 0.55
C VAL A 64 2.90 0.54 0.12
N GLU A 65 2.59 0.06 -1.09
CA GLU A 65 1.24 0.07 -1.65
C GLU A 65 0.17 -0.55 -0.74
N PRO A 66 0.38 -1.72 -0.09
CA PRO A 66 -0.62 -2.30 0.81
C PRO A 66 -1.04 -1.34 1.92
N PHE A 67 -0.07 -0.65 2.54
CA PHE A 67 -0.32 0.29 3.63
C PHE A 67 -1.07 1.54 3.16
N ILE A 68 -0.74 2.05 1.98
CA ILE A 68 -1.43 3.21 1.39
C ILE A 68 -2.89 2.89 1.10
N LEU A 69 -3.16 1.72 0.50
CA LEU A 69 -4.52 1.29 0.18
C LEU A 69 -5.36 1.02 1.44
N LEU A 70 -4.78 0.35 2.45
CA LEU A 70 -5.45 0.11 3.73
C LEU A 70 -5.77 1.42 4.46
N GLY A 71 -4.80 2.32 4.55
CA GLY A 71 -5.00 3.62 5.20
C GLY A 71 -6.04 4.46 4.48
N GLU A 72 -6.10 4.42 3.15
CA GLU A 72 -7.16 5.09 2.39
C GLU A 72 -8.54 4.49 2.67
N ALA A 73 -8.66 3.16 2.70
CA ALA A 73 -9.93 2.50 3.00
C ALA A 73 -10.44 2.88 4.40
N GLU A 74 -9.55 2.86 5.40
CA GLU A 74 -9.87 3.25 6.77
C GLU A 74 -10.30 4.72 6.88
N ARG A 75 -9.58 5.64 6.22
CA ARG A 75 -9.96 7.07 6.19
C ARG A 75 -11.35 7.31 5.61
N ARG A 76 -11.68 6.62 4.51
CA ARG A 76 -12.99 6.75 3.86
C ARG A 76 -14.10 6.17 4.72
N LEU A 77 -13.89 4.97 5.28
CA LEU A 77 -14.83 4.36 6.22
C LEU A 77 -15.07 5.28 7.42
N CYS A 78 -14.01 5.90 7.95
CA CYS A 78 -14.12 6.87 9.03
C CYS A 78 -15.03 8.04 8.66
N ARG A 79 -14.77 8.72 7.54
CA ARG A 79 -15.60 9.85 7.10
C ARG A 79 -17.05 9.46 6.88
N LEU A 80 -17.30 8.37 6.16
CA LEU A 80 -18.64 7.94 5.77
C LEU A 80 -19.50 7.50 6.98
N THR A 81 -18.85 7.00 8.04
CA THR A 81 -19.51 6.54 9.27
C THR A 81 -19.53 7.60 10.37
N ASP A 82 -18.87 8.75 10.17
CA ASP A 82 -18.82 9.81 11.18
C ASP A 82 -20.18 10.48 11.41
N ARG A 83 -21.10 10.39 10.44
CA ARG A 83 -22.48 10.84 10.61
C ARG A 83 -23.35 9.97 11.51
N LEU A 84 -22.88 8.76 11.88
CA LEU A 84 -23.65 7.87 12.76
C LEU A 84 -23.69 8.44 14.18
N PRO A 85 -24.88 8.58 14.79
CA PRO A 85 -24.99 9.06 16.15
C PRO A 85 -24.56 7.99 17.15
N MET A 86 -24.08 8.43 18.31
CA MET A 86 -23.41 7.54 19.29
C MET A 86 -24.35 6.47 19.87
N ASP A 87 -25.64 6.79 19.99
CA ASP A 87 -26.70 5.93 20.51
C ASP A 87 -27.11 4.82 19.54
N GLU A 88 -26.87 4.98 18.24
CA GLU A 88 -27.08 3.93 17.23
C GLU A 88 -25.91 2.94 17.15
N LEU A 89 -24.71 3.32 17.62
CA LEU A 89 -23.53 2.46 17.50
C LEU A 89 -23.65 1.17 18.33
N PRO A 90 -23.19 0.01 17.84
CA PRO A 90 -23.28 -1.25 18.56
C PRO A 90 -22.51 -1.22 19.90
N THR A 91 -23.13 -1.75 20.95
CA THR A 91 -22.60 -1.70 22.32
C THR A 91 -21.64 -2.87 22.61
N GLY A 92 -21.88 -4.04 22.02
CA GLY A 92 -21.14 -5.28 22.31
C GLY A 92 -19.71 -5.33 21.74
N SER A 93 -19.44 -4.60 20.66
CA SER A 93 -18.17 -4.64 19.92
C SER A 93 -17.11 -3.64 20.40
N GLY A 94 -17.40 -2.87 21.46
CA GLY A 94 -16.51 -1.80 21.93
C GLY A 94 -16.45 -0.57 21.01
N VAL A 95 -17.17 -0.58 19.89
CA VAL A 95 -17.33 0.56 18.96
C VAL A 95 -17.81 1.79 19.72
N ARG A 96 -18.93 1.67 20.45
CA ARG A 96 -19.49 2.78 21.23
C ARG A 96 -18.51 3.32 22.26
N LYS A 97 -17.79 2.44 22.96
CA LYS A 97 -16.75 2.82 23.94
C LYS A 97 -15.60 3.59 23.28
N THR A 98 -15.18 3.16 22.09
CA THR A 98 -14.10 3.80 21.32
C THR A 98 -14.50 5.21 20.89
N ARG A 99 -15.72 5.35 20.32
CA ARG A 99 -16.28 6.64 19.91
C ARG A 99 -16.49 7.58 21.10
N ALA A 100 -17.02 7.07 22.21
CA ALA A 100 -17.22 7.85 23.45
C ALA A 100 -15.90 8.35 24.06
N ALA A 101 -14.79 7.64 23.84
CA ALA A 101 -13.46 8.09 24.24
C ALA A 101 -12.84 9.13 23.29
N GLY A 102 -13.57 9.61 22.28
CA GLY A 102 -13.07 10.54 21.27
C GLY A 102 -12.03 9.93 20.33
N LYS A 103 -11.98 8.60 20.22
CA LYS A 103 -11.03 7.88 19.36
C LYS A 103 -11.70 7.48 18.04
N TYR A 104 -10.91 7.48 16.98
CA TYR A 104 -11.32 6.90 15.71
C TYR A 104 -11.51 5.39 15.85
N LEU A 105 -12.49 4.87 15.11
CA LEU A 105 -12.66 3.43 14.96
C LEU A 105 -11.47 2.86 14.18
N THR A 106 -11.00 1.71 14.61
CA THR A 106 -9.99 0.96 13.86
C THR A 106 -10.66 0.20 12.72
N LEU A 107 -9.88 -0.16 11.71
CA LEU A 107 -10.34 -0.99 10.59
C LEU A 107 -11.05 -2.28 11.06
N GLY A 108 -10.65 -2.83 12.21
CA GLY A 108 -11.24 -4.04 12.79
C GLY A 108 -12.68 -3.87 13.30
N GLN A 109 -13.13 -2.64 13.51
CA GLN A 109 -14.41 -2.29 14.11
C GLN A 109 -15.50 -1.94 13.07
N TYR A 110 -15.12 -1.56 11.84
CA TYR A 110 -16.11 -1.23 10.81
C TYR A 110 -17.04 -2.38 10.42
N PRO A 111 -16.60 -3.66 10.32
CA PRO A 111 -17.54 -4.76 10.07
C PRO A 111 -18.69 -4.82 11.08
N GLU A 112 -18.41 -4.52 12.35
CA GLU A 112 -19.43 -4.53 13.41
C GLU A 112 -20.41 -3.36 13.25
N VAL A 113 -19.94 -2.20 12.80
CA VAL A 113 -20.80 -1.04 12.49
C VAL A 113 -21.69 -1.34 11.29
N LEU A 114 -21.13 -1.93 10.23
CA LEU A 114 -21.88 -2.17 8.99
C LEU A 114 -22.85 -3.35 9.11
N LYS A 115 -22.57 -4.31 9.99
CA LYS A 115 -23.45 -5.45 10.28
C LYS A 115 -24.65 -5.05 11.15
N ASP A 116 -24.59 -3.93 11.85
CA ASP A 116 -25.72 -3.43 12.64
C ASP A 116 -26.77 -2.80 11.71
N ASP A 117 -27.99 -3.36 11.70
CA ASP A 117 -29.07 -2.93 10.81
C ASP A 117 -29.50 -1.48 11.03
N THR A 118 -29.39 -0.98 12.27
CA THR A 118 -29.74 0.41 12.59
C THR A 118 -28.71 1.35 11.96
N CYS A 119 -27.43 1.07 12.20
CA CYS A 119 -26.33 1.81 11.56
C CYS A 119 -26.43 1.75 10.04
N TRP A 120 -26.70 0.57 9.47
CA TRP A 120 -26.81 0.37 8.02
C TRP A 120 -27.96 1.19 7.42
N ALA A 121 -29.13 1.16 8.04
CA ALA A 121 -30.29 1.96 7.63
C ALA A 121 -29.99 3.46 7.65
N THR A 122 -29.29 3.95 8.67
CA THR A 122 -28.86 5.36 8.78
C THR A 122 -27.83 5.74 7.72
N LEU A 123 -26.93 4.82 7.36
CA LEU A 123 -25.96 5.05 6.29
C LEU A 123 -26.65 5.16 4.92
N ALA A 124 -27.73 4.41 4.68
CA ALA A 124 -28.48 4.42 3.43
C ALA A 124 -27.57 4.31 2.18
N TRP A 125 -26.54 3.46 2.26
CA TRP A 125 -25.62 3.21 1.14
C TRP A 125 -26.33 2.40 0.04
N PRO A 126 -26.01 2.64 -1.25
CA PRO A 126 -26.69 2.01 -2.39
C PRO A 126 -26.21 0.57 -2.66
N TYR A 127 -25.78 -0.15 -1.63
CA TYR A 127 -25.16 -1.47 -1.72
C TYR A 127 -25.94 -2.49 -0.91
N GLU A 128 -25.66 -3.77 -1.19
CA GLU A 128 -26.11 -4.87 -0.34
C GLU A 128 -25.22 -4.92 0.93
N GLN A 129 -25.84 -5.08 2.09
CA GLN A 129 -25.20 -4.98 3.41
C GLN A 129 -24.18 -6.08 3.60
N ASP A 130 -24.56 -7.33 3.35
CA ASP A 130 -23.71 -8.50 3.55
C ASP A 130 -22.50 -8.46 2.60
N ASP A 131 -22.68 -7.99 1.37
CA ASP A 131 -21.60 -7.80 0.40
C ASP A 131 -20.54 -6.84 0.93
N LEU A 132 -20.97 -5.69 1.45
CA LEU A 132 -20.02 -4.71 1.94
C LEU A 132 -19.37 -5.14 3.26
N VAL A 133 -20.12 -5.75 4.18
CA VAL A 133 -19.59 -6.34 5.40
C VAL A 133 -18.52 -7.40 5.06
N ARG A 134 -18.78 -8.27 4.08
CA ARG A 134 -17.84 -9.29 3.63
C ARG A 134 -16.55 -8.66 3.09
N ARG A 135 -16.66 -7.65 2.22
CA ARG A 135 -15.49 -6.94 1.66
C ARG A 135 -14.65 -6.25 2.72
N VAL A 136 -15.28 -5.50 3.63
CA VAL A 136 -14.58 -4.83 4.73
C VAL A 136 -13.94 -5.85 5.69
N THR A 137 -14.58 -6.99 5.89
CA THR A 137 -14.04 -8.09 6.69
C THR A 137 -12.79 -8.70 6.04
N ALA A 138 -12.81 -8.98 4.74
CA ALA A 138 -11.64 -9.48 4.01
C ALA A 138 -10.45 -8.50 4.10
N VAL A 139 -10.71 -7.20 3.96
CA VAL A 139 -9.70 -6.14 4.10
C VAL A 139 -9.14 -6.07 5.53
N LYS A 140 -10.00 -6.21 6.56
CA LYS A 140 -9.59 -6.33 7.96
C LYS A 140 -8.67 -7.54 8.18
N GLU A 141 -9.03 -8.70 7.65
CA GLU A 141 -8.25 -9.93 7.78
C GLU A 141 -6.87 -9.75 7.16
N TYR A 142 -6.80 -9.21 5.94
CA TYR A 142 -5.53 -8.90 5.30
C TYR A 142 -4.67 -7.91 6.11
N ARG A 143 -5.26 -6.87 6.70
CA ARG A 143 -4.52 -5.95 7.59
C ARG A 143 -3.97 -6.68 8.81
N ASN A 144 -4.74 -7.57 9.42
CA ASN A 144 -4.30 -8.35 10.57
C ASN A 144 -3.15 -9.29 10.18
N GLU A 145 -3.27 -9.98 9.05
CA GLU A 145 -2.16 -10.75 8.49
C GLU A 145 -0.93 -9.85 8.35
N LEU A 146 -1.03 -8.71 7.66
CA LEU A 146 0.06 -7.75 7.46
C LEU A 146 0.73 -7.32 8.78
N ALA A 147 -0.05 -7.12 9.84
CA ALA A 147 0.48 -6.77 11.16
C ALA A 147 1.21 -7.92 11.87
N HIS A 148 0.91 -9.17 11.51
CA HIS A 148 1.63 -10.35 12.01
C HIS A 148 2.93 -10.65 11.24
N TRP A 149 3.12 -10.09 10.05
CA TRP A 149 4.36 -10.21 9.29
C TRP A 149 5.41 -9.23 9.84
N GLY A 150 6.33 -9.74 10.63
CA GLY A 150 7.56 -9.03 10.95
C GLY A 150 8.50 -9.02 9.74
N MET A 151 8.79 -7.82 9.21
CA MET A 151 9.95 -7.44 8.39
C MET A 151 10.28 -8.20 7.08
N ASP A 152 9.61 -9.31 6.74
CA ASP A 152 9.72 -9.95 5.43
C ASP A 152 8.50 -9.59 4.57
N ALA A 153 8.76 -9.02 3.40
CA ALA A 153 7.79 -8.27 2.60
C ALA A 153 6.53 -9.08 2.25
N PRO A 154 5.35 -8.43 2.12
CA PRO A 154 4.15 -9.05 1.56
C PRO A 154 4.35 -9.24 0.05
N GLU A 155 5.15 -10.23 -0.32
CA GLU A 155 5.21 -10.68 -1.69
C GLU A 155 3.86 -11.32 -2.03
N THR A 156 3.07 -10.58 -2.82
CA THR A 156 2.11 -11.13 -3.77
C THR A 156 0.86 -11.85 -3.23
N LYS A 157 0.12 -11.26 -2.28
CA LYS A 157 -1.35 -11.49 -2.26
C LYS A 157 -2.06 -10.55 -3.22
N THR A 158 -1.84 -10.76 -4.52
CA THR A 158 -2.47 -9.96 -5.60
C THR A 158 -3.99 -9.93 -5.47
N GLU A 159 -4.60 -11.02 -5.02
CA GLU A 159 -6.03 -11.13 -4.75
C GLU A 159 -6.47 -10.20 -3.61
N ALA A 160 -5.75 -10.19 -2.48
CA ALA A 160 -6.08 -9.32 -1.36
C ALA A 160 -5.95 -7.83 -1.73
N LEU A 161 -4.89 -7.45 -2.46
CA LEU A 161 -4.77 -6.08 -2.99
C LEU A 161 -5.90 -5.73 -3.96
N THR A 162 -6.36 -6.70 -4.75
CA THR A 162 -7.51 -6.52 -5.64
C THR A 162 -8.78 -6.28 -4.83
N GLU A 163 -9.03 -7.03 -3.76
CA GLU A 163 -10.17 -6.81 -2.87
C GLU A 163 -10.16 -5.42 -2.23
N ILE A 164 -9.01 -4.93 -1.76
CA ILE A 164 -8.91 -3.58 -1.20
C ILE A 164 -9.22 -2.53 -2.28
N ARG A 165 -8.71 -2.70 -3.51
CA ARG A 165 -8.99 -1.77 -4.62
C ARG A 165 -10.46 -1.79 -5.02
N GLN A 166 -11.10 -2.96 -5.01
CA GLN A 166 -12.54 -3.09 -5.28
C GLN A 166 -13.35 -2.37 -4.20
N LEU A 167 -13.06 -2.62 -2.91
CA LEU A 167 -13.69 -1.90 -1.81
C LEU A 167 -13.50 -0.38 -1.96
N LEU A 168 -12.27 0.07 -2.22
CA LEU A 168 -11.98 1.49 -2.42
C LEU A 168 -12.77 2.10 -3.58
N SER A 169 -12.96 1.35 -4.66
CA SER A 169 -13.75 1.81 -5.80
C SER A 169 -15.21 2.02 -5.42
N LEU A 170 -15.78 1.13 -4.60
CA LEU A 170 -17.13 1.30 -4.04
C LEU A 170 -17.19 2.50 -3.09
N LEU A 171 -16.26 2.60 -2.13
CA LEU A 171 -16.23 3.70 -1.19
C LEU A 171 -16.11 5.06 -1.89
N LYS A 172 -15.30 5.16 -2.94
CA LYS A 172 -15.15 6.39 -3.75
C LYS A 172 -16.41 6.84 -4.47
N LEU A 173 -17.33 5.92 -4.77
CA LEU A 173 -18.60 6.25 -5.42
C LEU A 173 -19.54 7.00 -4.48
N ILE A 174 -19.48 6.71 -3.18
CA ILE A 174 -20.34 7.30 -2.13
C ILE A 174 -19.62 8.38 -1.29
N ASP A 175 -18.30 8.33 -1.23
CA ASP A 175 -17.43 9.32 -0.58
C ASP A 175 -16.87 10.26 -1.65
N HIS A 176 -17.73 11.18 -2.12
CA HIS A 176 -17.30 12.28 -2.97
C HIS A 176 -16.28 13.10 -2.17
N ASP A 177 -15.04 13.09 -2.64
CA ASP A 177 -13.91 13.79 -2.00
C ASP A 177 -14.37 15.20 -1.60
N PRO A 178 -14.24 15.61 -0.32
CA PRO A 178 -14.53 16.98 0.04
C PRO A 178 -13.65 17.86 -0.84
N ARG A 179 -14.28 18.75 -1.62
CA ARG A 179 -13.54 19.72 -2.44
C ARG A 179 -12.54 20.43 -1.51
N PRO A 180 -11.29 20.65 -1.97
CA PRO A 180 -10.30 21.37 -1.19
C PRO A 180 -10.79 22.77 -0.79
#